data_AF-A0A1M6NB47-F1
#
_entry.id   AF-A0A1M6NB47-F1
#
_cell.length_a   1.000
_cell.length_b   1.000
_cell.length_c   1.000
_cell.angle_alpha   90.00
_cell.angle_beta   90.00
_cell.angle_gamma   90.00
#
_symmetry.space_group_name_H-M   'P 1'
#
loop_
_entity.id
_entity.type
_entity.pdbx_description
1 polymer ?
#
loop_
_entity_poly.entity_id
_entity_poly.type
_entity_poly.pdbx_seq_one_letter_code
_entity_poly.pdbx_strand_id
1 'polypeptide(L)' 'MERGKLEPVEVICPKCRHTEIVYLPIEDLPRCPKCNTQMSINELLDEGKSY' A
#
# COMPACT_ATOMS: atom_id res chain seq x y z
N MET A 1 12.14 16.89 15.40
CA MET A 1 12.63 16.21 14.19
C MET A 1 11.57 15.21 13.79
N GLU A 2 10.66 15.62 12.92
CA GLU A 2 9.55 14.80 12.44
C GLU A 2 10.13 13.80 11.44
N ARG A 3 10.52 12.62 11.94
CA ARG A 3 10.87 11.49 11.07
C ARG A 3 9.57 11.09 10.39
N GLY A 4 9.42 11.46 9.11
CA GLY A 4 8.37 10.94 8.25
C GLY A 4 8.48 9.42 8.24
N LYS A 5 7.73 8.77 9.14
CA LYS A 5 7.62 7.32 9.18
C LYS A 5 6.85 6.96 7.93
N LEU A 6 7.54 6.22 7.07
CA LEU A 6 6.93 5.63 5.91
C LEU A 6 5.99 4.54 6.41
N GLU A 7 4.69 4.80 6.40
CA GLU A 7 3.68 3.86 6.89
C GLU A 7 3.46 2.79 5.80
N PRO A 8 3.78 1.51 6.06
CA PRO A 8 3.52 0.46 5.10
C PRO A 8 2.02 0.21 5.01
N VAL A 9 1.50 0.19 3.79
CA VAL A 9 0.10 -0.08 3.48
C VAL A 9 0.03 -1.12 2.38
N GLU A 10 -0.87 -2.08 2.56
CA GLU A 10 -1.18 -3.04 1.51
C GLU A 10 -2.19 -2.42 0.55
N VAL A 11 -1.87 -2.43 -0.73
CA VAL A 11 -2.77 -2.06 -1.83
C VAL A 11 -3.22 -3.29 -2.58
N ILE A 12 -4.47 -3.29 -3.04
CA ILE A 12 -5.08 -4.37 -3.81
C ILE A 12 -5.61 -3.88 -5.16
N CYS A 13 -5.41 -4.70 -6.18
CA CYS A 13 -6.02 -4.51 -7.48
C CYS A 13 -7.49 -4.94 -7.45
N PRO A 14 -8.46 -4.06 -7.76
CA PRO A 14 -9.88 -4.41 -7.75
C PRO A 14 -10.29 -5.40 -8.86
N LYS A 15 -9.43 -5.62 -9.88
CA LYS A 15 -9.73 -6.53 -11.01
C LYS A 15 -9.22 -7.95 -10.80
N CYS A 16 -7.94 -8.10 -10.48
CA CYS A 16 -7.28 -9.40 -10.37
C CYS A 16 -6.92 -9.79 -8.93
N ARG A 17 -7.22 -8.93 -7.95
CA ARG A 17 -6.90 -9.10 -6.52
C ARG A 17 -5.40 -9.28 -6.25
N HIS A 18 -4.55 -8.79 -7.14
CA HIS A 18 -3.12 -8.69 -6.87
C HIS A 18 -2.88 -7.68 -5.75
N THR A 19 -2.12 -8.06 -4.73
CA THR A 19 -1.74 -7.18 -3.62
C THR A 19 -0.27 -6.79 -3.70
N GLU A 20 0.05 -5.59 -3.23
CA GLU A 20 1.41 -5.05 -3.16
C GLU A 20 1.54 -4.16 -1.92
N ILE A 21 2.73 -4.05 -1.35
CA ILE A 21 2.99 -3.20 -0.18
C ILE A 21 3.66 -1.91 -0.66
N VAL A 22 3.07 -0.77 -0.29
CA VAL A 22 3.65 0.56 -0.55
C VAL A 22 3.80 1.33 0.74
N TYR A 23 4.61 2.39 0.70
CA TYR A 23 5.03 3.14 1.88
C TYR A 23 4.56 4.58 1.77
N LEU A 24 3.58 5.00 2.57
CA LEU A 24 3.05 6.36 2.55
C LEU A 24 3.94 7.34 3.31
N PRO A 25 4.08 8.60 2.86
CA PRO A 25 3.33 9.22 1.76
C PRO A 25 3.95 8.92 0.39
N ILE A 26 3.10 8.55 -0.58
CA ILE A 26 3.42 8.54 -2.02
C ILE A 26 2.50 9.51 -2.75
N GLU A 27 2.97 10.11 -3.84
CA GLU A 27 2.17 11.05 -4.64
C GLU A 27 0.97 10.37 -5.31
N ASP A 28 1.16 9.14 -5.83
CA ASP A 28 0.13 8.36 -6.52
C ASP A 28 0.23 6.86 -6.15
N LEU A 29 -0.93 6.21 -6.02
CA LEU A 29 -1.00 4.76 -5.82
C LEU A 29 -0.49 4.02 -7.07
N PRO A 30 0.26 2.92 -6.90
CA PRO A 30 0.77 2.17 -8.04
C PRO A 30 -0.37 1.57 -8.87
N ARG A 31 -0.06 1.29 -10.14
CA ARG A 31 -0.95 0.54 -11.02
C ARG A 31 -0.62 -0.94 -10.96
N CYS A 32 -1.66 -1.75 -11.02
CA CYS A 32 -1.51 -3.20 -11.04
C CYS A 32 -0.67 -3.63 -12.26
N PRO A 33 0.42 -4.39 -12.09
CA PRO A 33 1.30 -4.82 -13.19
C PRO A 33 0.59 -5.74 -14.21
N LYS A 34 -0.49 -6.42 -13.78
CA LYS A 34 -1.29 -7.32 -14.64
C LYS A 34 -2.43 -6.61 -15.40
N CYS A 35 -3.14 -5.70 -14.75
CA CYS A 35 -4.35 -5.09 -15.30
C CYS A 35 -4.16 -3.63 -15.74
N ASN A 36 -3.01 -3.03 -15.41
CA ASN A 36 -2.69 -1.63 -15.60
C ASN A 36 -3.78 -0.66 -15.04
N THR A 37 -4.46 -1.09 -13.98
CA THR A 37 -5.51 -0.34 -13.29
C THR A 37 -4.96 0.23 -12.00
N GLN A 38 -5.44 1.40 -11.57
CA GLN A 38 -5.06 1.99 -10.28
C GLN A 38 -5.45 1.04 -9.14
N MET A 39 -4.49 0.74 -8.27
CA MET A 39 -4.72 -0.08 -7.09
C MET A 39 -5.37 0.77 -5.98
N SER A 40 -6.04 0.11 -5.05
CA SER A 40 -6.71 0.74 -3.90
C SER A 40 -6.08 0.26 -2.60
N ILE A 41 -6.05 1.09 -1.56
CA ILE A 41 -5.58 0.67 -0.23
C ILE A 41 -6.53 -0.41 0.30
N ASN A 42 -5.97 -1.57 0.66
CA ASN A 42 -6.68 -2.70 1.26
C ASN A 42 -6.62 -2.63 2.78
N GLU A 43 -5.41 -2.55 3.34
CA GLU A 43 -5.17 -2.59 4.77
C GLU A 43 -3.93 -1.77 5.14
N LEU A 44 -3.96 -1.13 6.31
CA LEU A 44 -2.79 -0.47 6.89
C LEU A 44 -1.98 -1.53 7.65
N LEU A 45 -0.69 -1.67 7.33
CA LEU A 45 0.17 -2.62 8.02
C LEU A 45 0.78 -1.91 9.24
N ASP A 46 0.02 -1.82 10.33
CA ASP A 46 0.55 -1.30 11.59
C ASP A 46 1.67 -2.22 12.11
N GLU A 47 2.87 -1.67 12.30
CA GLU A 47 3.96 -2.30 13.06
C GLU A 47 3.56 -2.38 14.56
N GLY A 48 2.69 -3.32 14.91
CA GLY A 48 1.98 -3.25 16.18
C GLY A 48 1.39 -4.55 16.71
N LYS A 49 2.12 -5.67 16.66
CA LYS A 49 1.94 -6.74 17.66
C LYS A 49 3.27 -7.12 18.28
N SER A 50 3.74 -6.27 19.18
CA SER A 50 4.69 -6.67 20.22
C SER A 50 3.97 -7.68 21.12
N TYR A 51 4.36 -8.95 21.02
CA TYR A 51 3.93 -10.04 21.91
C TYR A 51 4.74 -10.02 23.21
#